data_AF-A0A2G9MEH9-F1
#
_entry.id   AF-A0A2G9MEH9-F1
#
_cell.length_a   1.000
_cell.length_b   1.000
_cell.length_c   1.000
_cell.angle_alpha   90.00
_cell.angle_beta   90.00
_cell.angle_gamma   90.00
#
_symmetry.space_group_name_H-M   'P 1'
#
loop_
_entity.id
_entity.type
_entity.pdbx_description
1 polymer ?
#
loop_
_entity_poly.entity_id
_entity_poly.type
_entity_poly.pdbx_seq_one_letter_code
_entity_poly.pdbx_strand_id
1 'polypeptide(L)'
;MEIGIVIFVIAILIAAVWVFFKLKVIQHKFLLLFLIFLIVASFFSFRFAFKGEDISIKNPSDVGKISKLYFSWLTSAFNNFKTLTNQAIKMNWEGNKTT
;
A
#
# COMPACT_ATOMS: atom_id res chain seq x y z
N MET A 1 -8.11 -19.47 5.13
CA MET A 1 -6.70 -19.22 4.73
C MET A 1 -6.31 -17.74 4.82
N GLU A 2 -7.26 -16.79 4.64
CA GLU A 2 -6.93 -15.35 4.55
C GLU A 2 -6.54 -14.67 5.88
N ILE A 3 -7.14 -15.06 7.00
CA ILE A 3 -6.90 -14.43 8.31
C ILE A 3 -5.52 -14.78 8.86
N GLY A 4 -5.07 -16.04 8.66
CA GLY A 4 -3.76 -16.49 9.15
C GLY A 4 -2.60 -15.73 8.52
N ILE A 5 -2.68 -15.41 7.22
CA ILE A 5 -1.67 -14.62 6.51
C ILE A 5 -1.67 -13.17 7.03
N VAL A 6 -2.83 -12.59 7.28
CA VAL A 6 -2.94 -11.22 7.85
C VAL A 6 -2.32 -11.16 9.25
N ILE A 7 -2.63 -12.13 10.11
CA ILE A 7 -2.05 -12.23 11.46
C ILE A 7 -0.53 -12.42 11.38
N PHE A 8 -0.04 -13.24 10.45
CA PHE A 8 1.39 -13.47 10.25
C PHE A 8 2.12 -12.19 9.79
N VAL A 9 1.54 -11.42 8.87
CA VAL A 9 2.08 -10.12 8.45
C VAL A 9 2.12 -9.16 9.65
N ILE A 10 1.06 -9.09 10.45
CA ILE A 10 1.02 -8.25 11.66
C ILE A 10 2.10 -8.67 12.67
N ALA A 11 2.29 -9.98 12.89
CA ALA A 11 3.32 -10.49 13.79
C ALA A 11 4.74 -10.11 13.33
N ILE A 12 5.02 -10.18 12.02
CA ILE A 12 6.30 -9.73 11.45
C ILE A 12 6.50 -8.23 11.67
N LEU A 13 5.45 -7.41 11.53
CA LEU A 13 5.54 -5.97 11.77
C LEU A 13 5.86 -5.64 13.22
N ILE A 14 5.21 -6.33 14.16
CA ILE A 14 5.48 -6.17 15.60
C ILE A 14 6.92 -6.57 15.91
N ALA A 15 7.40 -7.69 15.35
CA ALA A 15 8.79 -8.13 15.51
C ALA A 15 9.79 -7.12 14.93
N ALA A 16 9.51 -6.56 13.74
CA ALA A 16 10.34 -5.54 13.11
C ALA A 16 10.42 -4.26 13.94
N VAL A 17 9.28 -3.80 14.49
CA VAL A 17 9.22 -2.63 15.39
C VAL A 17 9.97 -2.90 16.70
N TRP A 18 9.86 -4.11 17.26
CA TRP A 18 10.57 -4.49 18.48
C TRP A 18 12.09 -4.52 18.28
N VAL A 19 12.57 -5.12 17.19
CA VAL A 19 13.99 -5.10 16.81
C VAL A 19 14.49 -3.66 16.63
N PHE A 20 13.66 -2.79 16.05
CA PHE A 20 13.96 -1.37 15.86
C PHE A 20 14.16 -0.60 17.18
N PHE A 21 13.33 -0.82 18.20
CA PHE A 21 13.52 -0.18 19.52
C PHE A 21 14.85 -0.59 20.17
N LYS A 22 15.35 -1.79 19.86
CA LYS A 22 16.60 -2.33 20.41
C LYS A 22 17.84 -1.79 19.68
N LEU A 23 17.72 -1.39 18.42
CA LEU A 23 18.81 -0.87 17.60
C LEU A 23 18.96 0.65 17.79
N LYS A 24 19.62 1.06 18.88
CA LYS A 24 19.87 2.46 19.27
C LYS A 24 20.67 3.31 18.26
N VAL A 25 21.26 2.70 17.22
CA VAL A 25 22.33 3.30 16.38
C VAL A 25 21.90 3.68 14.95
N ILE A 26 20.71 3.29 14.49
CA ILE A 26 20.33 3.55 13.09
C ILE A 26 19.99 5.04 12.92
N GLN A 27 20.83 5.78 12.18
CA GLN A 27 20.64 7.21 11.87
C GLN A 27 19.38 7.47 11.03
N HIS A 28 18.96 6.51 10.20
CA HIS A 28 17.82 6.63 9.29
C HIS A 28 16.57 5.91 9.78
N LYS A 29 16.14 6.22 11.01
CA LYS A 29 14.93 5.64 11.62
C LYS A 29 13.67 5.83 10.75
N PHE A 30 13.58 6.97 10.06
CA PHE A 30 12.49 7.28 9.13
C PHE A 30 12.48 6.38 7.89
N LEU A 31 13.64 6.08 7.30
CA LEU A 31 13.73 5.25 6.11
C LEU A 31 13.25 3.82 6.38
N LEU A 32 13.55 3.28 7.57
CA LEU A 32 13.07 1.96 7.96
C LEU A 32 11.56 1.95 8.21
N LEU A 33 11.02 2.95 8.92
CA LEU A 33 9.58 3.09 9.12
C LEU A 33 8.84 3.22 7.78
N PHE A 34 9.39 4.03 6.87
CA PHE A 34 8.88 4.18 5.52
C PHE A 34 8.91 2.85 4.76
N LEU A 35 9.99 2.05 4.90
CA LEU A 35 10.09 0.75 4.26
C LEU A 35 9.09 -0.27 4.81
N ILE A 36 8.87 -0.29 6.13
CA ILE A 36 7.83 -1.10 6.78
C ILE A 36 6.45 -0.71 6.24
N PHE A 37 6.14 0.59 6.24
CA PHE A 37 4.91 1.11 5.66
C PHE A 37 4.76 0.68 4.19
N LEU A 38 5.83 0.79 3.39
CA LEU A 38 5.84 0.41 1.98
C LEU A 38 5.55 -1.08 1.78
N ILE A 39 6.12 -1.96 2.61
CA ILE A 39 5.86 -3.41 2.56
C ILE A 39 4.38 -3.70 2.85
N VAL A 40 3.83 -3.09 3.90
CA VAL A 40 2.42 -3.27 4.28
C VAL A 40 1.49 -2.73 3.20
N ALA A 41 1.74 -1.52 2.74
CA ALA A 41 0.98 -0.89 1.67
C ALA A 41 1.03 -1.73 0.39
N SER A 42 2.19 -2.29 0.04
CA SER A 42 2.35 -3.17 -1.13
C SER A 42 1.56 -4.47 -0.98
N PHE A 43 1.54 -5.09 0.21
CA PHE A 43 0.74 -6.28 0.47
C PHE A 43 -0.76 -6.03 0.28
N PHE A 44 -1.28 -4.97 0.89
CA PHE A 44 -2.70 -4.61 0.75
C PHE A 44 -3.03 -4.22 -0.70
N SER A 45 -2.18 -3.40 -1.32
CA SER A 45 -2.28 -3.00 -2.73
C SER A 45 -2.41 -4.21 -3.64
N PHE A 46 -1.54 -5.23 -3.47
CA PHE A 46 -1.60 -6.46 -4.25
C PHE A 46 -2.93 -7.20 -4.07
N ARG A 47 -3.40 -7.35 -2.82
CA ARG A 47 -4.70 -8.02 -2.57
C ARG A 47 -5.88 -7.25 -3.16
N PHE A 48 -5.86 -5.93 -3.15
CA PHE A 48 -6.90 -5.11 -3.76
C PHE A 48 -6.85 -5.16 -5.28
N ALA A 49 -5.66 -5.09 -5.88
CA ALA A 49 -5.47 -5.12 -7.32
C ALA A 49 -5.98 -6.41 -7.96
N PHE A 50 -5.91 -7.52 -7.24
CA PHE A 50 -6.31 -8.85 -7.73
C PHE A 50 -7.58 -9.39 -7.09
N LYS A 51 -8.34 -8.56 -6.40
CA LYS A 51 -9.59 -8.99 -5.76
C LYS A 51 -10.60 -9.41 -6.83
N GLY A 52 -10.99 -10.69 -6.83
CA GLY A 52 -11.95 -11.25 -7.78
C GLY A 52 -11.34 -11.78 -9.08
N GLU A 53 -10.01 -11.72 -9.22
CA GLU A 53 -9.29 -12.31 -10.35
C GLU A 53 -8.72 -13.68 -9.96
N ASP A 54 -8.95 -14.71 -10.78
CA ASP A 54 -8.40 -16.04 -10.57
C ASP A 54 -7.01 -16.13 -11.19
N ILE A 55 -5.97 -15.81 -10.41
CA ILE A 55 -4.60 -15.71 -10.90
C ILE A 55 -3.69 -16.63 -10.09
N SER A 56 -3.08 -17.59 -10.79
CA SER A 56 -2.12 -18.52 -10.21
C SER A 56 -0.69 -18.01 -10.39
N ILE A 57 0.02 -17.77 -9.29
CA ILE A 57 1.43 -17.31 -9.30
C ILE A 57 2.40 -18.45 -9.69
N LYS A 58 1.87 -19.66 -9.97
CA LYS A 58 2.69 -20.87 -10.20
C LYS A 58 3.19 -20.99 -11.64
N ASN A 59 2.59 -20.28 -12.59
CA ASN A 59 3.00 -20.34 -13.98
C ASN A 59 3.82 -19.10 -14.37
N PRO A 60 5.00 -19.27 -14.98
CA PRO A 60 5.81 -18.16 -15.48
C PRO A 60 5.05 -17.27 -16.50
N SER A 61 4.13 -17.84 -17.27
CA SER A 61 3.26 -17.10 -18.20
C SER A 61 2.32 -16.12 -17.49
N ASP A 62 1.93 -16.43 -16.26
CA ASP A 62 0.98 -15.63 -15.49
C ASP A 62 1.68 -14.44 -14.82
N VAL A 63 3.01 -14.47 -14.65
CA VAL A 63 3.81 -13.36 -14.09
C VAL A 63 3.71 -12.09 -14.94
N GLY A 64 3.73 -12.23 -16.27
CA GLY A 64 3.56 -11.10 -17.18
C GLY A 64 2.17 -10.48 -17.06
N LYS A 65 1.14 -11.32 -16.91
CA LYS A 65 -0.26 -10.89 -16.72
C LYS A 65 -0.44 -10.18 -15.37
N ILE A 66 0.09 -10.75 -14.28
CA ILE A 66 0.12 -10.17 -12.94
C ILE A 66 0.76 -8.78 -13.00
N SER A 67 1.96 -8.68 -13.57
CA SER A 67 2.69 -7.41 -13.64
C SER A 67 1.86 -6.34 -14.36
N LYS A 68 1.30 -6.66 -15.53
CA LYS A 68 0.49 -5.72 -16.32
C LYS A 68 -0.76 -5.27 -15.57
N LEU A 69 -1.46 -6.20 -14.92
CA LEU A 69 -2.64 -5.91 -14.12
C LEU A 69 -2.30 -5.03 -12.91
N TYR A 70 -1.26 -5.36 -12.16
CA TYR A 70 -0.82 -4.58 -11.01
C TYR A 70 -0.40 -3.16 -11.40
N PHE A 71 0.37 -3.01 -12.48
CA PHE A 71 0.76 -1.70 -12.99
C PHE A 71 -0.45 -0.90 -13.49
N SER A 72 -1.40 -1.52 -14.18
CA SER A 72 -2.63 -0.85 -14.64
C SER A 72 -3.48 -0.36 -13.46
N TRP A 73 -3.63 -1.18 -12.42
CA TRP A 73 -4.28 -0.78 -11.17
C TRP A 73 -3.54 0.37 -10.50
N LEU A 74 -2.21 0.31 -10.41
CA LEU A 74 -1.38 1.33 -9.77
C LEU A 74 -1.47 2.67 -10.50
N THR A 75 -1.41 2.68 -11.83
CA THR A 75 -1.61 3.89 -12.64
C THR A 75 -3.00 4.47 -12.42
N SER A 76 -4.04 3.63 -12.34
CA SER A 76 -5.40 4.08 -12.07
C SER A 76 -5.53 4.70 -10.67
N ALA A 77 -4.94 4.06 -9.65
CA ALA A 77 -4.90 4.59 -8.29
C ALA A 77 -4.19 5.96 -8.23
N PHE A 78 -3.07 6.12 -8.94
CA PHE A 78 -2.36 7.40 -9.02
C PHE A 78 -3.17 8.48 -9.73
N ASN A 79 -3.84 8.14 -10.84
CA ASN A 79 -4.72 9.08 -11.55
C ASN A 79 -5.91 9.52 -10.69
N ASN A 80 -6.50 8.60 -9.92
CA ASN A 80 -7.56 8.92 -8.97
C ASN A 80 -7.06 9.83 -7.85
N PHE A 81 -5.91 9.52 -7.28
CA PHE A 81 -5.29 10.37 -6.25
C PHE A 81 -5.05 11.79 -6.78
N LYS A 82 -4.42 11.91 -7.96
CA LYS A 82 -4.22 13.22 -8.62
C LYS A 82 -5.53 13.96 -8.84
N THR A 83 -6.57 13.27 -9.29
CA THR A 83 -7.89 13.85 -9.54
C THR A 83 -8.52 14.37 -8.25
N LEU A 84 -8.50 13.57 -7.19
CA LEU A 84 -9.00 13.96 -5.87
C LEU A 84 -8.22 15.15 -5.30
N THR A 85 -6.89 15.13 -5.39
CA THR A 85 -6.06 16.27 -4.95
C THR A 85 -6.38 17.53 -5.74
N ASN A 86 -6.54 17.43 -7.07
CA ASN A 86 -6.94 18.58 -7.90
C ASN A 86 -8.32 19.12 -7.54
N GLN A 87 -9.29 18.23 -7.25
CA GLN A 87 -10.62 18.64 -6.81
C GLN A 87 -10.56 19.31 -5.43
N ALA A 88 -9.80 18.75 -4.50
CA ALA A 88 -9.61 19.30 -3.17
C ALA A 88 -8.96 20.70 -3.21
N ILE A 89 -7.94 20.91 -4.05
CA ILE A 89 -7.30 22.23 -4.20
C ILE A 89 -8.29 23.27 -4.75
N LYS A 90 -9.19 22.86 -5.65
CA LYS A 90 -10.22 23.74 -6.24
C LYS A 90 -11.41 23.99 -5.31
N MET A 91 -11.50 23.27 -4.20
CA MET A 91 -12.60 23.43 -3.25
C MET A 91 -12.47 24.79 -2.56
N ASN A 92 -13.58 25.53 -2.45
CA ASN A 92 -13.62 26.71 -1.61
C ASN A 92 -13.64 26.27 -0.15
N TRP A 93 -12.48 26.38 0.50
CA TRP A 93 -12.30 26.01 1.91
C TRP A 93 -12.89 27.04 2.88
N GLU A 94 -13.31 28.20 2.41
CA GLU A 94 -13.78 29.31 3.27
C GLU A 94 -15.18 29.09 3.88
N GLY A 95 -15.79 27.93 3.63
CA GLY A 95 -17.11 27.57 4.15
C GLY A 95 -18.23 28.38 3.51
N ASN A 96 -19.41 27.78 3.35
CA ASN A 96 -20.57 28.51 2.86
C ASN A 96 -20.99 29.51 3.95
N LYS A 97 -20.60 30.78 3.82
CA LYS A 97 -21.11 31.87 4.67
C LYS A 97 -22.56 32.13 4.25
N THR A 98 -23.47 31.26 4.66
CA THR A 98 -24.90 31.56 4.68
C THR A 98 -25.08 32.74 5.63
N THR A 99 -25.25 33.92 5.04
CA THR A 99 -25.66 35.14 5.73
C THR A 99 -27.18 35.20 5.73
#